data_AF-A0A4V2AZC5-F1
#
_entry.id   AF-A0A4V2AZC5-F1
#
_cell.length_a   1.000
_cell.length_b   1.000
_cell.length_c   1.000
_cell.angle_alpha   90.00
_cell.angle_beta   90.00
_cell.angle_gamma   90.00
#
_symmetry.space_group_name_H-M   'P 1'
#
loop_
_entity.id
_entity.type
_entity.pdbx_description
1 polymer ?
#
loop_
_entity_poly.entity_id
_entity_poly.type
_entity_poly.pdbx_seq_one_letter_code
_entity_poly.pdbx_strand_id
1 'polypeptide(L)'
;DEGKFPELRKKYEAHVAAMLKLLGSKTADADAKDVLEIEKLLASAQMSKEERREPKKVYHLTQKADLKKVSAEFPWDSYLSGLPLAGANQFNVAQPDYLKTVGTLLASETAPIAKWRSYFKWHLVHQAAGTLSSAFVQENFQWQKALAGVPALPPRWKRCVRRVDAALGEALAQPFVKKTLGTEGKANTLALVHAIEGEMKSNIEAIGWMDKDTKKLAFAKLSKIANQIAFPDKWRSYDSLKIERGTFFANVQRANEFEEKRTLAKIGKPVDRQEWFMTPPTVNAYYDPSMNQMVFPAGILQPPFYSNAAHPAANFGGIGMVMGHELTHGFDDEGRQFDADGNLKDWWTKETNAEFERRASCVEKQFDGYKVLGEKVNGKLTLGENIADLGGVKLSFAALVEYA
;
A
#
# COMPACT_ATOMS: atom_id res chain seq x y z
N ASP A 1 0.25 -19.67 -17.11
CA ASP A 1 -0.65 -20.81 -16.85
C ASP A 1 0.06 -22.01 -16.22
N GLU A 2 0.92 -21.76 -15.23
CA GLU A 2 1.86 -22.77 -14.74
C GLU A 2 1.62 -23.15 -13.27
N GLY A 3 2.21 -24.26 -12.83
CA GLY A 3 2.20 -24.69 -11.44
C GLY A 3 0.79 -24.85 -10.86
N LYS A 4 0.55 -24.26 -9.68
CA LYS A 4 -0.72 -24.37 -8.95
C LYS A 4 -1.88 -23.55 -9.53
N PHE A 5 -1.61 -22.64 -10.48
CA PHE A 5 -2.60 -21.65 -10.92
C PHE A 5 -3.81 -22.24 -11.68
N PRO A 6 -3.68 -23.26 -12.57
CA PRO A 6 -4.83 -23.88 -13.20
C PRO A 6 -5.84 -24.45 -12.19
N GLU A 7 -5.35 -25.17 -11.18
CA GLU A 7 -6.19 -25.73 -10.11
C GLU A 7 -6.77 -24.64 -9.19
N LEU A 8 -6.00 -23.58 -8.90
CA LEU A 8 -6.53 -22.43 -8.15
C LEU A 8 -7.66 -21.71 -8.89
N ARG A 9 -7.61 -21.59 -10.22
CA ARG A 9 -8.71 -20.99 -11.00
C ARG A 9 -9.98 -21.83 -10.97
N LYS A 10 -9.87 -23.16 -11.03
CA LYS A 10 -11.03 -24.06 -10.84
C LYS A 10 -11.65 -23.89 -9.45
N LYS A 11 -10.81 -23.81 -8.41
CA LYS A 11 -11.27 -23.55 -7.04
C LYS A 11 -11.90 -22.17 -6.89
N TYR A 12 -11.36 -21.17 -7.58
CA TYR A 12 -11.92 -19.82 -7.60
C TYR A 12 -13.31 -19.80 -8.24
N GLU A 13 -13.48 -20.39 -9.43
CA GLU A 13 -14.79 -20.48 -10.10
C GLU A 13 -15.82 -21.19 -9.21
N ALA A 14 -15.45 -22.33 -8.60
CA ALA A 14 -16.31 -23.04 -7.66
C ALA A 14 -16.68 -22.18 -6.44
N HIS A 15 -15.74 -21.40 -5.91
CA HIS A 15 -15.97 -20.47 -4.82
C HIS A 15 -16.96 -19.37 -5.20
N VAL A 16 -16.80 -18.75 -6.36
CA VAL A 16 -17.74 -17.74 -6.89
C VAL A 16 -19.15 -18.34 -6.98
N ALA A 17 -19.28 -19.53 -7.57
CA ALA A 17 -20.55 -20.22 -7.69
C ALA A 17 -21.18 -20.52 -6.31
N ALA A 18 -20.39 -21.00 -5.35
CA ALA A 18 -20.87 -21.28 -4.00
C ALA A 18 -21.41 -20.02 -3.29
N MET A 19 -20.69 -18.90 -3.39
CA MET A 19 -21.12 -17.63 -2.83
C MET A 19 -22.41 -17.10 -3.49
N LEU A 20 -22.55 -17.25 -4.80
CA LEU A 20 -23.77 -16.87 -5.52
C LEU A 20 -24.94 -17.82 -5.21
N LYS A 21 -24.69 -19.10 -4.93
CA LYS A 21 -25.72 -20.06 -4.44
C LYS A 21 -26.21 -19.67 -3.05
N LEU A 22 -25.35 -19.17 -2.17
CA LEU A 22 -25.76 -18.65 -0.85
C LEU A 22 -26.67 -17.42 -0.96
N LEU A 23 -26.59 -16.65 -2.05
CA LEU A 23 -27.57 -15.61 -2.38
C LEU A 23 -28.89 -16.15 -2.96
N GLY A 24 -29.01 -17.45 -3.21
CA GLY A 24 -30.15 -18.05 -3.90
C GLY A 24 -30.11 -17.90 -5.43
N SER A 25 -28.94 -17.62 -6.03
CA SER A 25 -28.82 -17.54 -7.49
C SER A 25 -29.02 -18.91 -8.13
N LYS A 26 -30.00 -19.02 -9.05
CA LYS A 26 -30.24 -20.24 -9.84
C LYS A 26 -29.26 -20.40 -11.00
N THR A 27 -28.60 -19.32 -11.40
CA THR A 27 -27.62 -19.28 -12.50
C THR A 27 -26.18 -19.25 -11.99
N ALA A 28 -25.95 -19.52 -10.70
CA ALA A 28 -24.65 -19.32 -10.04
C ALA A 28 -23.44 -19.95 -10.77
N ASP A 29 -23.58 -21.15 -11.32
CA ASP A 29 -22.49 -21.82 -12.05
C ASP A 29 -22.20 -21.18 -13.41
N ALA A 30 -23.22 -20.61 -14.07
CA ALA A 30 -23.03 -19.83 -15.30
C ALA A 30 -22.44 -18.44 -14.98
N ASP A 31 -23.00 -17.75 -13.99
CA ASP A 31 -22.51 -16.46 -13.50
C ASP A 31 -21.02 -16.55 -13.09
N ALA A 32 -20.59 -17.66 -12.47
CA ALA A 32 -19.20 -17.87 -12.06
C ALA A 32 -18.23 -18.02 -13.24
N LYS A 33 -18.66 -18.65 -14.33
CA LYS A 33 -17.89 -18.74 -15.58
C LYS A 33 -17.74 -17.37 -16.22
N ASP A 34 -18.84 -16.62 -16.30
CA ASP A 34 -18.82 -15.25 -16.80
C ASP A 34 -17.84 -14.37 -16.01
N VAL A 35 -17.86 -14.48 -14.68
CA VAL A 35 -16.92 -13.77 -13.79
C VAL A 35 -15.48 -14.12 -14.13
N LEU A 36 -15.14 -15.41 -14.21
CA LEU A 36 -13.77 -15.84 -14.51
C LEU A 36 -13.32 -15.41 -15.91
N GLU A 37 -14.21 -15.43 -16.91
CA GLU A 37 -13.91 -14.96 -18.26
C GLU A 37 -13.63 -13.46 -18.31
N ILE A 38 -14.48 -12.64 -17.67
CA ILE A 38 -14.25 -11.19 -17.56
C ILE A 38 -12.93 -10.92 -16.83
N GLU A 39 -12.68 -11.57 -15.70
CA GLU A 39 -11.45 -11.38 -14.94
C GLU A 39 -10.19 -11.78 -15.72
N LYS A 40 -10.24 -12.82 -16.56
CA LYS A 40 -9.13 -13.18 -17.45
C LYS A 40 -8.84 -12.08 -18.48
N LEU A 41 -9.89 -11.53 -19.11
CA LEU A 41 -9.76 -10.44 -20.07
C LEU A 41 -9.18 -9.18 -19.41
N LEU A 42 -9.69 -8.83 -18.22
CA LEU A 42 -9.17 -7.70 -17.44
C LEU A 42 -7.72 -7.92 -17.01
N ALA A 43 -7.39 -9.10 -16.48
CA ALA A 43 -6.04 -9.43 -16.03
C ALA A 43 -5.02 -9.40 -17.17
N SER A 44 -5.40 -9.77 -18.39
CA SER A 44 -4.50 -9.71 -19.55
C SER A 44 -4.10 -8.30 -19.98
N ALA A 45 -4.84 -7.27 -19.54
CA ALA A 45 -4.55 -5.86 -19.82
C ALA A 45 -3.95 -5.11 -18.62
N GLN A 46 -3.73 -5.77 -17.49
CA GLN A 46 -3.09 -5.15 -16.33
C GLN A 46 -1.59 -5.03 -16.55
N MET A 47 -1.02 -3.90 -16.14
CA MET A 47 0.42 -3.76 -16.00
C MET A 47 0.98 -4.84 -15.07
N SER A 48 2.20 -5.28 -15.35
CA SER A 48 2.92 -6.19 -14.47
C SER A 48 3.14 -5.55 -13.08
N LYS A 49 3.55 -6.33 -12.08
CA LYS A 49 3.85 -5.76 -10.77
C LYS A 49 5.07 -4.84 -10.81
N GLU A 50 6.06 -5.20 -11.62
CA GLU A 50 7.29 -4.43 -11.86
C GLU A 50 6.97 -3.11 -12.56
N GLU A 51 6.06 -3.13 -13.54
CA GLU A 51 5.64 -1.90 -14.23
C GLU A 51 4.88 -0.94 -13.33
N ARG A 52 4.03 -1.47 -12.44
CA ARG A 52 3.23 -0.64 -11.51
C ARG A 52 4.05 0.00 -10.39
N ARG A 53 5.24 -0.52 -10.12
CA ARG A 53 6.21 0.05 -9.17
C ARG A 53 6.91 1.29 -9.74
N GLU A 54 7.16 1.30 -11.05
CA GLU A 54 7.88 2.41 -11.70
C GLU A 54 7.02 3.70 -11.72
N PRO A 55 7.35 4.74 -10.91
CA PRO A 55 6.47 5.90 -10.73
C PRO A 55 6.16 6.64 -12.05
N LYS A 56 7.13 6.71 -12.95
CA LYS A 56 6.97 7.31 -14.28
C LYS A 56 6.02 6.54 -15.19
N LYS A 57 5.89 5.21 -15.02
CA LYS A 57 4.96 4.39 -15.80
C LYS A 57 3.52 4.49 -15.32
N VAL A 58 3.28 4.95 -14.11
CA VAL A 58 1.93 5.08 -13.54
C VAL A 58 1.47 6.53 -13.38
N TYR A 59 2.25 7.49 -13.87
CA TYR A 59 1.94 8.92 -13.82
C TYR A 59 1.59 9.45 -15.21
N HIS A 60 0.30 9.51 -15.50
CA HIS A 60 -0.27 10.08 -16.73
C HIS A 60 -1.29 11.16 -16.36
N LEU A 61 -0.79 12.36 -16.04
CA LEU A 61 -1.63 13.51 -15.77
C LEU A 61 -2.46 13.86 -17.01
N THR A 62 -3.78 13.70 -16.90
CA THR A 62 -4.74 13.84 -17.99
C THR A 62 -5.79 14.87 -17.61
N GLN A 63 -6.01 15.87 -18.47
CA GLN A 63 -7.11 16.81 -18.30
C GLN A 63 -8.44 16.11 -18.58
N LYS A 64 -9.52 16.52 -17.91
CA LYS A 64 -10.86 15.97 -18.11
C LYS A 64 -11.26 15.95 -19.60
N ALA A 65 -10.93 17.02 -20.33
CA ALA A 65 -11.20 17.15 -21.75
C ALA A 65 -10.44 16.12 -22.62
N ASP A 66 -9.32 15.60 -22.12
CA ASP A 66 -8.44 14.67 -22.82
C ASP A 66 -8.68 13.20 -22.45
N LEU A 67 -9.57 12.91 -21.48
CA LEU A 67 -9.86 11.52 -21.07
C LEU A 67 -10.37 10.66 -22.23
N LYS A 68 -11.14 11.22 -23.16
CA LYS A 68 -11.61 10.52 -24.37
C LYS A 68 -10.47 10.16 -25.33
N LYS A 69 -9.30 10.83 -25.24
CA LYS A 69 -8.09 10.46 -26.01
C LYS A 69 -7.38 9.24 -25.42
N VAL A 70 -7.54 9.00 -24.11
CA VAL A 70 -7.01 7.81 -23.43
C VAL A 70 -7.81 6.56 -23.84
N SER A 71 -9.14 6.66 -23.77
CA SER A 71 -10.06 5.64 -24.26
C SER A 71 -11.36 6.30 -24.69
N ALA A 72 -11.71 6.16 -25.97
CA ALA A 72 -12.92 6.76 -26.52
C ALA A 72 -14.18 5.96 -26.14
N GLU A 73 -14.02 4.64 -26.00
CA GLU A 73 -15.10 3.68 -25.70
C GLU A 73 -15.45 3.63 -24.21
N PHE A 74 -14.54 4.05 -23.33
CA PHE A 74 -14.83 4.10 -21.91
C PHE A 74 -15.89 5.18 -21.60
N PRO A 75 -16.94 4.88 -20.83
CA PRO A 75 -18.06 5.80 -20.58
C PRO A 75 -17.71 6.87 -19.53
N TRP A 76 -16.74 7.73 -19.84
CA TRP A 76 -16.20 8.75 -18.92
C TRP A 76 -17.28 9.67 -18.35
N ASP A 77 -18.21 10.15 -19.16
CA ASP A 77 -19.24 11.10 -18.73
C ASP A 77 -20.14 10.45 -17.65
N SER A 78 -20.61 9.22 -17.90
CA SER A 78 -21.39 8.44 -16.93
C SER A 78 -20.58 8.12 -15.68
N TYR A 79 -19.34 7.64 -15.84
CA TYR A 79 -18.46 7.28 -14.73
C TYR A 79 -18.20 8.48 -13.80
N LEU A 80 -17.80 9.62 -14.36
CA LEU A 80 -17.50 10.82 -13.59
C LEU A 80 -18.74 11.46 -12.97
N SER A 81 -19.92 11.37 -13.63
CA SER A 81 -21.18 11.87 -13.07
C SER A 81 -21.64 11.11 -11.82
N GLY A 82 -21.22 9.85 -11.68
CA GLY A 82 -21.51 9.02 -10.51
C GLY A 82 -20.60 9.28 -9.31
N LEU A 83 -19.55 10.11 -9.46
CA LEU A 83 -18.55 10.34 -8.43
C LEU A 83 -18.65 11.78 -7.87
N PRO A 84 -18.54 11.99 -6.55
CA PRO A 84 -18.58 13.32 -5.95
C PRO A 84 -17.22 14.03 -6.06
N LEU A 85 -16.78 14.33 -7.29
CA LEU A 85 -15.42 14.78 -7.62
C LEU A 85 -15.12 16.26 -7.35
N ALA A 86 -15.99 16.99 -6.65
CA ALA A 86 -15.76 18.39 -6.24
C ALA A 86 -15.21 19.33 -7.36
N GLY A 87 -15.56 19.09 -8.62
CA GLY A 87 -15.06 19.89 -9.76
C GLY A 87 -13.65 19.53 -10.25
N ALA A 88 -13.12 18.35 -9.91
CA ALA A 88 -11.84 17.86 -10.43
C ALA A 88 -11.81 17.89 -11.96
N ASN A 89 -10.77 18.54 -12.50
CA ASN A 89 -10.53 18.65 -13.94
C ASN A 89 -9.23 17.97 -14.40
N GLN A 90 -8.47 17.40 -13.47
CA GLN A 90 -7.23 16.67 -13.74
C GLN A 90 -7.26 15.32 -13.05
N PHE A 91 -6.79 14.29 -13.74
CA PHE A 91 -6.78 12.92 -13.26
C PHE A 91 -5.42 12.30 -13.55
N ASN A 92 -4.91 11.48 -12.64
CA ASN A 92 -3.84 10.56 -12.98
C ASN A 92 -4.44 9.26 -13.52
N VAL A 93 -4.25 8.96 -14.80
CA VAL A 93 -4.68 7.67 -15.37
C VAL A 93 -3.54 6.66 -15.23
N ALA A 94 -3.51 5.90 -14.14
CA ALA A 94 -2.37 5.04 -13.82
C ALA A 94 -2.10 3.93 -14.86
N GLN A 95 -3.13 3.39 -15.51
CA GLN A 95 -3.01 2.32 -16.51
C GLN A 95 -3.88 2.63 -17.75
N PRO A 96 -3.38 3.46 -18.70
CA PRO A 96 -4.13 3.85 -19.88
C PRO A 96 -4.62 2.66 -20.72
N ASP A 97 -3.74 1.68 -20.99
CA ASP A 97 -4.06 0.51 -21.81
C ASP A 97 -5.09 -0.42 -21.16
N TYR A 98 -5.07 -0.52 -19.82
CA TYR A 98 -6.10 -1.22 -19.07
C TYR A 98 -7.47 -0.58 -19.28
N LEU A 99 -7.58 0.76 -19.12
CA LEU A 99 -8.84 1.46 -19.33
C LEU A 99 -9.33 1.42 -20.78
N LYS A 100 -8.41 1.45 -21.75
CA LYS A 100 -8.75 1.23 -23.15
C LYS A 100 -9.38 -0.14 -23.36
N THR A 101 -8.79 -1.18 -22.78
CA THR A 101 -9.33 -2.54 -22.84
C THR A 101 -10.69 -2.63 -22.15
N VAL A 102 -10.86 -2.01 -20.97
CA VAL A 102 -12.15 -1.94 -20.29
C VAL A 102 -13.20 -1.28 -21.17
N GLY A 103 -12.89 -0.14 -21.79
CA GLY A 103 -13.78 0.55 -22.72
C GLY A 103 -14.19 -0.35 -23.91
N THR A 104 -13.21 -0.99 -24.55
CA THR A 104 -13.48 -1.95 -25.64
C THR A 104 -14.37 -3.11 -25.19
N LEU A 105 -14.12 -3.69 -24.02
CA LEU A 105 -14.92 -4.80 -23.49
C LEU A 105 -16.36 -4.37 -23.15
N LEU A 106 -16.54 -3.17 -22.58
CA LEU A 106 -17.87 -2.63 -22.29
C LEU A 106 -18.71 -2.40 -23.57
N ALA A 107 -18.06 -2.09 -24.69
CA ALA A 107 -18.70 -1.90 -25.98
C ALA A 107 -18.79 -3.17 -26.85
N SER A 108 -18.25 -4.31 -26.38
CA SER A 108 -18.08 -5.52 -27.18
C SER A 108 -19.13 -6.59 -26.88
N GLU A 109 -19.56 -7.30 -27.92
CA GLU A 109 -20.38 -8.52 -27.81
C GLU A 109 -19.64 -9.70 -27.12
N THR A 110 -18.31 -9.65 -26.99
CA THR A 110 -17.52 -10.65 -26.26
C THR A 110 -17.82 -10.62 -24.75
N ALA A 111 -18.19 -9.44 -24.24
CA ALA A 111 -18.50 -9.20 -22.83
C ALA A 111 -19.85 -8.47 -22.71
N PRO A 112 -20.97 -9.16 -23.06
CA PRO A 112 -22.29 -8.54 -23.03
C PRO A 112 -22.66 -8.14 -21.59
N ILE A 113 -23.59 -7.20 -21.46
CA ILE A 113 -24.00 -6.63 -20.16
C ILE A 113 -24.38 -7.68 -19.11
N ALA A 114 -24.87 -8.86 -19.53
CA ALA A 114 -25.16 -9.97 -18.63
C ALA A 114 -23.91 -10.46 -17.87
N LYS A 115 -22.76 -10.59 -18.54
CA LYS A 115 -21.49 -11.00 -17.90
C LYS A 115 -21.01 -9.96 -16.89
N TRP A 116 -21.14 -8.68 -17.22
CA TRP A 116 -20.82 -7.58 -16.30
C TRP A 116 -21.72 -7.58 -15.07
N ARG A 117 -23.02 -7.90 -15.21
CA ARG A 117 -23.91 -8.08 -14.06
C ARG A 117 -23.46 -9.23 -13.15
N SER A 118 -23.05 -10.36 -13.72
CA SER A 118 -22.45 -11.47 -12.97
C SER A 118 -21.19 -11.04 -12.21
N TYR A 119 -20.28 -10.34 -12.91
CA TYR A 119 -19.06 -9.75 -12.34
C TYR A 119 -19.34 -8.83 -11.15
N PHE A 120 -20.21 -7.83 -11.32
CA PHE A 120 -20.51 -6.87 -10.24
C PHE A 120 -21.28 -7.52 -9.08
N LYS A 121 -22.20 -8.46 -9.35
CA LYS A 121 -22.91 -9.22 -8.31
C LYS A 121 -21.94 -10.04 -7.47
N TRP A 122 -20.98 -10.71 -8.12
CA TRP A 122 -19.91 -11.43 -7.44
C TRP A 122 -19.10 -10.50 -6.53
N HIS A 123 -18.57 -9.39 -7.05
CA HIS A 123 -17.73 -8.48 -6.28
C HIS A 123 -18.46 -7.85 -5.09
N LEU A 124 -19.74 -7.52 -5.24
CA LEU A 124 -20.59 -7.04 -4.15
C LEU A 124 -20.67 -8.07 -3.01
N VAL A 125 -20.94 -9.32 -3.34
CA VAL A 125 -21.05 -10.42 -2.36
C VAL A 125 -19.72 -10.73 -1.71
N HIS A 126 -18.65 -10.79 -2.50
CA HIS A 126 -17.30 -11.04 -2.01
C HIS A 126 -16.88 -9.99 -0.98
N GLN A 127 -17.12 -8.70 -1.28
CA GLN A 127 -16.82 -7.60 -0.37
C GLN A 127 -17.65 -7.66 0.92
N ALA A 128 -18.92 -8.05 0.81
CA ALA A 128 -19.84 -8.19 1.96
C ALA A 128 -19.59 -9.45 2.80
N ALA A 129 -18.98 -10.50 2.24
CA ALA A 129 -18.94 -11.85 2.79
C ALA A 129 -18.55 -11.91 4.28
N GLY A 130 -17.50 -11.17 4.66
CA GLY A 130 -17.00 -11.12 6.04
C GLY A 130 -17.95 -10.49 7.06
N THR A 131 -19.08 -9.95 6.61
CA THR A 131 -20.07 -9.22 7.42
C THR A 131 -21.46 -9.86 7.43
N LEU A 132 -21.65 -10.92 6.66
CA LEU A 132 -22.91 -11.66 6.53
C LEU A 132 -22.96 -12.85 7.50
N SER A 133 -23.88 -13.79 7.26
CA SER A 133 -24.05 -15.00 8.07
C SER A 133 -22.81 -15.89 8.06
N SER A 134 -22.77 -16.86 8.98
CA SER A 134 -21.67 -17.82 9.09
C SER A 134 -21.38 -18.57 7.78
N ALA A 135 -22.40 -18.88 6.99
CA ALA A 135 -22.23 -19.57 5.70
C ALA A 135 -21.34 -18.77 4.73
N PHE A 136 -21.62 -17.47 4.54
CA PHE A 136 -20.81 -16.60 3.69
C PHE A 136 -19.38 -16.45 4.22
N VAL A 137 -19.23 -16.26 5.54
CA VAL A 137 -17.92 -16.11 6.16
C VAL A 137 -17.06 -17.37 5.97
N GLN A 138 -17.66 -18.55 6.12
CA GLN A 138 -16.95 -19.82 6.00
C GLN A 138 -16.60 -20.14 4.55
N GLU A 139 -17.50 -19.90 3.61
CA GLU A 139 -17.22 -20.09 2.18
C GLU A 139 -16.10 -19.14 1.71
N ASN A 140 -16.16 -17.86 2.09
CA ASN A 140 -15.08 -16.90 1.81
C ASN A 140 -13.74 -17.32 2.46
N PHE A 141 -13.78 -17.96 3.62
CA PHE A 141 -12.58 -18.51 4.25
C PHE A 141 -12.02 -19.73 3.49
N GLN A 142 -12.84 -20.57 2.85
CA GLN A 142 -12.34 -21.68 2.05
C GLN A 142 -11.45 -21.21 0.90
N TRP A 143 -11.81 -20.09 0.27
CA TRP A 143 -10.96 -19.47 -0.75
C TRP A 143 -9.62 -18.97 -0.16
N GLN A 144 -9.64 -18.29 0.98
CA GLN A 144 -8.42 -17.86 1.66
C GLN A 144 -7.52 -19.04 2.05
N LYS A 145 -8.11 -20.14 2.51
CA LYS A 145 -7.40 -21.39 2.81
C LYS A 145 -6.78 -22.00 1.56
N ALA A 146 -7.50 -22.03 0.44
CA ALA A 146 -6.99 -22.55 -0.83
C ALA A 146 -5.85 -21.70 -1.40
N LEU A 147 -5.96 -20.37 -1.31
CA LEU A 147 -5.00 -19.43 -1.89
C LEU A 147 -3.73 -19.28 -1.04
N ALA A 148 -3.89 -19.11 0.27
CA ALA A 148 -2.82 -18.71 1.19
C ALA A 148 -2.49 -19.76 2.27
N GLY A 149 -3.14 -20.91 2.27
CA GLY A 149 -2.86 -21.99 3.22
C GLY A 149 -3.24 -21.68 4.67
N VAL A 150 -4.06 -20.64 4.91
CA VAL A 150 -4.44 -20.23 6.27
C VAL A 150 -5.22 -21.36 6.95
N PRO A 151 -4.75 -21.87 8.10
CA PRO A 151 -5.27 -23.12 8.67
C PRO A 151 -6.67 -22.97 9.29
N ALA A 152 -6.97 -21.81 9.88
CA ALA A 152 -8.23 -21.54 10.56
C ALA A 152 -8.62 -20.06 10.48
N LEU A 153 -9.93 -19.80 10.53
CA LEU A 153 -10.46 -18.45 10.64
C LEU A 153 -10.09 -17.86 12.01
N PRO A 154 -9.61 -16.60 12.09
CA PRO A 154 -9.31 -15.99 13.37
C PRO A 154 -10.55 -15.93 14.28
N PRO A 155 -10.36 -16.06 15.62
CA PRO A 155 -11.42 -15.89 16.59
C PRO A 155 -12.21 -14.60 16.35
N ARG A 156 -13.53 -14.65 16.63
CA ARG A 156 -14.45 -13.55 16.31
C ARG A 156 -13.98 -12.21 16.87
N TRP A 157 -13.50 -12.18 18.10
CA TRP A 157 -13.02 -10.95 18.74
C TRP A 157 -11.86 -10.29 17.96
N LYS A 158 -10.90 -11.08 17.43
CA LYS A 158 -9.80 -10.54 16.60
C LYS A 158 -10.32 -9.89 15.33
N ARG A 159 -11.32 -10.53 14.69
CA ARG A 159 -11.97 -9.98 13.49
C ARG A 159 -12.74 -8.70 13.82
N CYS A 160 -13.42 -8.65 14.96
CA CYS A 160 -14.10 -7.44 15.42
C CYS A 160 -13.12 -6.29 15.71
N VAL A 161 -11.99 -6.56 16.39
CA VAL A 161 -10.96 -5.56 16.66
C VAL A 161 -10.39 -5.00 15.35
N ARG A 162 -10.04 -5.86 14.38
CA ARG A 162 -9.56 -5.40 13.05
C ARG A 162 -10.58 -4.54 12.31
N ARG A 163 -11.88 -4.84 12.45
CA ARG A 163 -12.95 -4.02 11.85
C ARG A 163 -13.10 -2.66 12.54
N VAL A 164 -12.95 -2.62 13.86
CA VAL A 164 -12.94 -1.35 14.60
C VAL A 164 -11.73 -0.51 14.21
N ASP A 165 -10.54 -1.12 14.11
CA ASP A 165 -9.33 -0.40 13.68
C ASP A 165 -9.46 0.15 12.24
N ALA A 166 -9.99 -0.66 11.32
CA ALA A 166 -10.22 -0.21 9.94
C ALA A 166 -11.24 0.94 9.81
N ALA A 167 -12.25 1.00 10.69
CA ALA A 167 -13.31 2.01 10.64
C ALA A 167 -13.04 3.24 11.52
N LEU A 168 -12.38 3.04 12.65
CA LEU A 168 -12.27 3.98 13.78
C LEU A 168 -10.87 3.94 14.41
N GLY A 169 -9.84 3.63 13.61
CA GLY A 169 -8.50 3.31 14.14
C GLY A 169 -7.85 4.42 14.95
N GLU A 170 -8.06 5.69 14.61
CA GLU A 170 -7.56 6.81 15.41
C GLU A 170 -8.32 6.97 16.74
N ALA A 171 -9.63 6.67 16.78
CA ALA A 171 -10.37 6.66 18.03
C ALA A 171 -9.97 5.47 18.92
N LEU A 172 -9.74 4.30 18.32
CA LEU A 172 -9.20 3.11 18.98
C LEU A 172 -7.78 3.36 19.52
N ALA A 173 -6.98 4.15 18.81
CA ALA A 173 -5.60 4.45 19.15
C ALA A 173 -5.46 5.22 20.47
N GLN A 174 -6.36 6.16 20.77
CA GLN A 174 -6.23 7.03 21.94
C GLN A 174 -6.04 6.26 23.27
N PRO A 175 -6.84 5.22 23.59
CA PRO A 175 -6.57 4.37 24.76
C PRO A 175 -5.38 3.41 24.58
N PHE A 176 -5.05 3.03 23.34
CA PHE A 176 -3.90 2.16 23.04
C PHE A 176 -2.56 2.85 23.31
N VAL A 177 -2.35 4.06 22.77
CA VAL A 177 -1.07 4.78 22.87
C VAL A 177 -0.73 5.17 24.31
N LYS A 178 -1.76 5.39 25.16
CA LYS A 178 -1.58 5.61 26.61
C LYS A 178 -0.93 4.42 27.33
N LYS A 179 -0.95 3.23 26.74
CA LYS A 179 -0.44 1.98 27.34
C LYS A 179 0.88 1.49 26.73
N THR A 180 1.30 1.96 25.57
CA THR A 180 2.41 1.34 24.82
C THR A 180 3.76 2.02 24.97
N LEU A 181 3.83 3.36 24.89
CA LEU A 181 5.11 4.07 24.76
C LEU A 181 5.63 4.73 26.05
N GLY A 182 4.77 4.90 27.05
CA GLY A 182 5.09 5.72 28.23
C GLY A 182 5.29 7.20 27.86
N THR A 183 5.78 8.01 28.80
CA THR A 183 5.99 9.46 28.60
C THR A 183 7.23 9.77 27.77
N GLU A 184 8.25 8.91 27.82
CA GLU A 184 9.56 9.16 27.19
C GLU A 184 9.71 8.47 25.83
N GLY A 185 8.90 7.45 25.53
CA GLY A 185 9.10 6.60 24.34
C GLY A 185 9.10 7.37 23.02
N LYS A 186 8.27 8.41 22.87
CA LYS A 186 8.27 9.26 21.65
C LYS A 186 9.57 10.05 21.49
N ALA A 187 10.13 10.58 22.58
CA ALA A 187 11.38 11.33 22.54
C ALA A 187 12.59 10.41 22.29
N ASN A 188 12.65 9.28 22.99
CA ASN A 188 13.75 8.31 22.84
C ASN A 188 13.78 7.69 21.44
N THR A 189 12.62 7.37 20.85
CA THR A 189 12.54 6.87 19.47
C THR A 189 12.91 7.93 18.45
N LEU A 190 12.53 9.19 18.66
CA LEU A 190 12.96 10.30 17.81
C LEU A 190 14.48 10.49 17.82
N ALA A 191 15.14 10.33 18.97
CA ALA A 191 16.59 10.39 19.08
C ALA A 191 17.29 9.31 18.24
N LEU A 192 16.74 8.07 18.20
CA LEU A 192 17.25 7.00 17.35
C LEU A 192 17.13 7.34 15.86
N VAL A 193 15.99 7.92 15.44
CA VAL A 193 15.80 8.37 14.05
C VAL A 193 16.86 9.40 13.67
N HIS A 194 17.08 10.42 14.50
CA HIS A 194 18.09 11.45 14.21
C HIS A 194 19.52 10.90 14.14
N ALA A 195 19.87 9.90 14.97
CA ALA A 195 21.17 9.23 14.88
C ALA A 195 21.35 8.55 13.51
N ILE A 196 20.31 7.86 13.03
CA ILE A 196 20.31 7.18 11.73
C ILE A 196 20.34 8.16 10.56
N GLU A 197 19.63 9.28 10.65
CA GLU A 197 19.72 10.37 9.66
C GLU A 197 21.11 11.01 9.63
N GLY A 198 21.76 11.14 10.79
CA GLY A 198 23.16 11.54 10.91
C GLY A 198 24.09 10.62 10.12
N GLU A 199 23.92 9.31 10.28
CA GLU A 199 24.70 8.33 9.52
C GLU A 199 24.42 8.34 8.03
N MET A 200 23.17 8.57 7.62
CA MET A 200 22.84 8.72 6.21
C MET A 200 23.54 9.95 5.61
N LYS A 201 23.60 11.06 6.35
CA LYS A 201 24.36 12.25 5.94
C LYS A 201 25.84 11.93 5.78
N SER A 202 26.46 11.29 6.77
CA SER A 202 27.86 10.85 6.72
C SER A 202 28.12 9.92 5.53
N ASN A 203 27.18 9.02 5.23
CA ASN A 203 27.28 8.12 4.09
C ASN A 203 27.23 8.88 2.75
N ILE A 204 26.26 9.77 2.56
CA ILE A 204 26.14 10.61 1.35
C ILE A 204 27.42 11.44 1.13
N GLU A 205 28.01 11.96 2.21
CA GLU A 205 29.26 12.71 2.13
C GLU A 205 30.43 11.82 1.65
N ALA A 206 30.55 10.61 2.20
CA ALA A 206 31.68 9.71 1.95
C ALA A 206 31.62 8.96 0.60
N ILE A 207 30.44 8.69 0.04
CA ILE A 207 30.34 7.88 -1.19
C ILE A 207 31.04 8.54 -2.38
N GLY A 208 31.97 7.82 -3.02
CA GLY A 208 32.77 8.35 -4.14
C GLY A 208 32.06 8.33 -5.49
N TRP A 209 30.88 7.72 -5.60
CA TRP A 209 30.20 7.46 -6.87
C TRP A 209 29.14 8.53 -7.24
N MET A 210 28.79 9.39 -6.30
CA MET A 210 27.80 10.47 -6.49
C MET A 210 28.52 11.81 -6.68
N ASP A 211 28.15 12.56 -7.72
CA ASP A 211 28.71 13.88 -7.99
C ASP A 211 28.30 14.95 -6.94
N LYS A 212 29.02 16.08 -6.92
CA LYS A 212 28.82 17.14 -5.91
C LYS A 212 27.44 17.79 -5.98
N ASP A 213 26.87 17.95 -7.18
CA ASP A 213 25.58 18.62 -7.35
C ASP A 213 24.44 17.70 -6.89
N THR A 214 24.52 16.41 -7.23
CA THR A 214 23.57 15.40 -6.74
C THR A 214 23.66 15.23 -5.22
N LYS A 215 24.87 15.24 -4.63
CA LYS A 215 25.04 15.22 -3.16
C LYS A 215 24.34 16.42 -2.49
N LYS A 216 24.48 17.62 -3.04
CA LYS A 216 23.82 18.82 -2.52
C LYS A 216 22.29 18.66 -2.49
N LEU A 217 21.72 18.07 -3.54
CA LEU A 217 20.27 17.81 -3.62
C LEU A 217 19.84 16.68 -2.68
N ALA A 218 20.66 15.64 -2.53
CA ALA A 218 20.43 14.56 -1.57
C ALA A 218 20.41 15.08 -0.12
N PHE A 219 21.32 15.99 0.25
CA PHE A 219 21.28 16.66 1.55
C PHE A 219 20.04 17.55 1.74
N ALA A 220 19.61 18.24 0.67
CA ALA A 220 18.38 19.02 0.73
C ALA A 220 17.15 18.13 0.93
N LYS A 221 17.12 16.94 0.32
CA LYS A 221 16.08 15.93 0.54
C LYS A 221 16.09 15.39 1.95
N LEU A 222 17.25 14.91 2.41
CA LEU A 222 17.45 14.36 3.76
C LEU A 222 17.02 15.36 4.85
N SER A 223 17.40 16.65 4.71
CA SER A 223 17.04 17.67 5.70
C SER A 223 15.56 18.07 5.72
N LYS A 224 14.77 17.68 4.71
CA LYS A 224 13.33 17.90 4.64
C LYS A 224 12.50 16.67 5.00
N ILE A 225 13.12 15.55 5.38
CA ILE A 225 12.36 14.35 5.76
C ILE A 225 11.58 14.65 7.04
N ALA A 226 10.27 14.42 7.00
CA ALA A 226 9.40 14.58 8.16
C ALA A 226 9.28 13.27 8.94
N ASN A 227 9.47 13.32 10.25
CA ASN A 227 9.45 12.15 11.14
C ASN A 227 8.16 12.10 11.97
N GLN A 228 7.22 11.23 11.58
CA GLN A 228 5.96 11.03 12.29
C GLN A 228 6.06 9.85 13.25
N ILE A 229 6.14 10.14 14.55
CA ILE A 229 6.39 9.13 15.58
C ILE A 229 5.13 8.84 16.40
N ALA A 230 4.82 7.55 16.51
CA ALA A 230 3.78 6.93 17.31
C ALA A 230 2.32 7.23 16.92
N PHE A 231 1.91 8.50 16.91
CA PHE A 231 0.52 8.91 16.68
C PHE A 231 0.43 10.36 16.18
N PRO A 232 -0.66 10.73 15.47
CA PRO A 232 -0.84 12.08 14.96
C PRO A 232 -1.03 13.09 16.10
N ASP A 233 -0.55 14.32 15.88
CA ASP A 233 -0.77 15.43 16.82
C ASP A 233 -2.24 15.88 16.82
N LYS A 234 -2.94 15.69 15.70
CA LYS A 234 -4.38 15.95 15.56
C LYS A 234 -5.15 14.69 15.22
N TRP A 235 -6.08 14.32 16.10
CA TRP A 235 -6.97 13.19 15.89
C TRP A 235 -8.09 13.48 14.90
N ARG A 236 -8.46 12.47 14.12
CA ARG A 236 -9.65 12.46 13.28
C ARG A 236 -10.92 12.54 14.12
N SER A 237 -11.83 13.43 13.72
CA SER A 237 -13.21 13.43 14.23
C SER A 237 -14.02 12.36 13.49
N TYR A 238 -14.82 11.63 14.27
CA TYR A 238 -15.78 10.63 13.78
C TYR A 238 -17.22 11.04 14.06
N ASP A 239 -17.48 12.32 14.34
CA ASP A 239 -18.79 12.81 14.81
C ASP A 239 -19.91 12.58 13.78
N SER A 240 -19.57 12.53 12.49
CA SER A 240 -20.53 12.22 11.41
C SER A 240 -20.72 10.73 11.14
N LEU A 241 -19.94 9.84 11.77
CA LEU A 241 -20.05 8.39 11.59
C LEU A 241 -21.01 7.79 12.63
N LYS A 242 -22.21 7.44 12.18
CA LYS A 242 -23.21 6.77 13.01
C LYS A 242 -22.96 5.27 13.10
N ILE A 243 -22.81 4.75 14.32
CA ILE A 243 -22.71 3.32 14.61
C ILE A 243 -23.89 2.90 15.50
N GLU A 244 -24.61 1.85 15.11
CA GLU A 244 -25.78 1.36 15.84
C GLU A 244 -25.62 -0.10 16.23
N ARG A 245 -26.13 -0.45 17.42
CA ARG A 245 -26.14 -1.85 17.88
C ARG A 245 -27.15 -2.64 17.05
N GLY A 246 -26.79 -3.88 16.68
CA GLY A 246 -27.68 -4.80 15.96
C GLY A 246 -27.62 -4.69 14.42
N THR A 247 -26.96 -3.68 13.86
CA THR A 247 -26.90 -3.43 12.40
C THR A 247 -25.48 -3.58 11.85
N PHE A 248 -24.83 -4.73 12.06
CA PHE A 248 -23.41 -4.91 11.74
C PHE A 248 -23.06 -4.61 10.28
N PHE A 249 -23.81 -5.16 9.31
CA PHE A 249 -23.60 -4.88 7.89
C PHE A 249 -23.73 -3.38 7.58
N ALA A 250 -24.79 -2.73 8.05
CA ALA A 250 -25.01 -1.30 7.83
C ALA A 250 -23.93 -0.42 8.50
N ASN A 251 -23.40 -0.81 9.66
CA ASN A 251 -22.27 -0.10 10.27
C ASN A 251 -21.02 -0.14 9.40
N VAL A 252 -20.75 -1.28 8.76
CA VAL A 252 -19.61 -1.39 7.84
C VAL A 252 -19.83 -0.52 6.60
N GLN A 253 -21.04 -0.51 6.04
CA GLN A 253 -21.37 0.39 4.92
C GLN A 253 -21.20 1.86 5.31
N ARG A 254 -21.75 2.29 6.45
CA ARG A 254 -21.61 3.66 6.96
C ARG A 254 -20.15 4.06 7.18
N ALA A 255 -19.31 3.15 7.68
CA ALA A 255 -17.88 3.39 7.84
C ALA A 255 -17.15 3.57 6.50
N ASN A 256 -17.47 2.73 5.50
CA ASN A 256 -16.91 2.86 4.15
C ASN A 256 -17.33 4.20 3.50
N GLU A 257 -18.62 4.55 3.58
CA GLU A 257 -19.15 5.82 3.06
C GLU A 257 -18.52 7.03 3.75
N PHE A 258 -18.26 6.95 5.06
CA PHE A 258 -17.57 7.99 5.81
C PHE A 258 -16.15 8.22 5.27
N GLU A 259 -15.37 7.14 5.06
CA GLU A 259 -14.00 7.27 4.54
C GLU A 259 -13.94 7.67 3.07
N GLU A 260 -14.88 7.20 2.25
CA GLU A 260 -15.01 7.65 0.86
C GLU A 260 -15.26 9.16 0.80
N LYS A 261 -16.26 9.65 1.55
CA LYS A 261 -16.57 11.09 1.63
C LYS A 261 -15.38 11.89 2.13
N ARG A 262 -14.68 11.41 3.17
CA ARG A 262 -13.49 12.06 3.71
C ARG A 262 -12.37 12.17 2.67
N THR A 263 -12.10 11.09 1.95
CA THR A 263 -11.02 11.05 0.94
C THR A 263 -11.35 11.94 -0.26
N LEU A 264 -12.58 11.88 -0.77
CA LEU A 264 -13.02 12.70 -1.90
C LEU A 264 -13.13 14.19 -1.54
N ALA A 265 -13.45 14.52 -0.29
CA ALA A 265 -13.49 15.91 0.19
C ALA A 265 -12.12 16.61 0.25
N LYS A 266 -11.01 15.89 -0.03
CA LYS A 266 -9.67 16.47 -0.16
C LYS A 266 -9.41 17.06 -1.54
N ILE A 267 -10.16 16.64 -2.56
CA ILE A 267 -10.00 17.14 -3.92
C ILE A 267 -10.18 18.66 -3.92
N GLY A 268 -9.25 19.37 -4.57
CA GLY A 268 -9.25 20.83 -4.65
C GLY A 268 -8.74 21.57 -3.40
N LYS A 269 -8.24 20.84 -2.39
CA LYS A 269 -7.62 21.43 -1.18
C LYS A 269 -6.11 21.18 -1.18
N PRO A 270 -5.34 21.99 -0.43
CA PRO A 270 -3.93 21.70 -0.16
C PRO A 270 -3.77 20.32 0.50
N VAL A 271 -2.64 19.66 0.22
CA VAL A 271 -2.28 18.39 0.85
C VAL A 271 -2.05 18.60 2.35
N ASP A 272 -2.68 17.78 3.18
CA ASP A 272 -2.46 17.77 4.63
C ASP A 272 -1.21 16.97 4.98
N ARG A 273 -0.11 17.68 5.29
CA ARG A 273 1.19 17.08 5.65
C ARG A 273 1.24 16.45 7.05
N GLN A 274 0.16 16.53 7.82
CA GLN A 274 0.05 15.84 9.11
C GLN A 274 -0.79 14.57 9.02
N GLU A 275 -1.30 14.21 7.84
CA GLU A 275 -2.11 13.03 7.67
C GLU A 275 -1.29 11.72 7.66
N TRP A 276 -1.82 10.70 8.33
CA TRP A 276 -1.26 9.36 8.41
C TRP A 276 -2.04 8.38 7.53
N PHE A 277 -1.32 7.45 6.87
CA PHE A 277 -1.93 6.35 6.12
C PHE A 277 -2.13 5.09 6.95
N MET A 278 -1.40 4.96 8.06
CA MET A 278 -1.54 3.87 9.02
C MET A 278 -2.13 4.38 10.33
N THR A 279 -2.97 3.56 10.97
CA THR A 279 -3.49 3.87 12.30
C THR A 279 -2.39 3.62 13.33
N PRO A 280 -2.33 4.37 14.45
CA PRO A 280 -1.29 4.16 15.46
C PRO A 280 -1.14 2.73 15.99
N PRO A 281 -2.20 1.89 16.12
CA PRO A 281 -2.05 0.50 16.56
C PRO A 281 -1.40 -0.44 15.54
N THR A 282 -1.16 0.02 14.30
CA THR A 282 -0.56 -0.79 13.24
C THR A 282 0.86 -1.19 13.62
N VAL A 283 1.19 -2.48 13.46
CA VAL A 283 2.55 -3.00 13.63
C VAL A 283 3.21 -3.00 12.25
N ASN A 284 3.65 -1.83 11.82
CA ASN A 284 4.38 -1.62 10.57
C ASN A 284 5.06 -0.25 10.61
N ALA A 285 5.82 0.11 9.57
CA ALA A 285 6.30 1.46 9.30
C ALA A 285 6.11 1.77 7.80
N TYR A 286 6.30 3.03 7.40
CA TYR A 286 6.35 3.39 5.98
C TYR A 286 7.11 4.70 5.72
N TYR A 287 7.63 4.80 4.50
CA TYR A 287 8.05 6.03 3.85
C TYR A 287 7.07 6.41 2.73
N ASP A 288 6.68 7.68 2.66
CA ASP A 288 5.89 8.22 1.55
C ASP A 288 6.75 9.20 0.72
N PRO A 289 7.09 8.85 -0.53
CA PRO A 289 7.92 9.70 -1.38
C PRO A 289 7.24 11.02 -1.77
N SER A 290 5.91 11.05 -1.87
CA SER A 290 5.16 12.26 -2.25
C SER A 290 5.09 13.29 -1.12
N MET A 291 5.33 12.85 0.10
CA MET A 291 5.33 13.67 1.30
C MET A 291 6.73 13.88 1.88
N ASN A 292 7.73 13.13 1.39
CA ASN A 292 9.09 13.04 1.94
C ASN A 292 9.03 12.83 3.46
N GLN A 293 8.32 11.79 3.90
CA GLN A 293 8.07 11.53 5.32
C GLN A 293 8.25 10.05 5.67
N MET A 294 8.78 9.80 6.87
CA MET A 294 8.82 8.50 7.53
C MET A 294 7.81 8.45 8.67
N VAL A 295 7.13 7.32 8.82
CA VAL A 295 6.06 7.16 9.81
C VAL A 295 6.22 5.85 10.57
N PHE A 296 6.27 5.96 11.90
CA PHE A 296 6.46 4.84 12.83
C PHE A 296 5.30 4.78 13.83
N PRO A 297 4.17 4.12 13.49
CA PRO A 297 3.04 3.90 14.38
C PRO A 297 3.41 3.33 15.76
N ALA A 298 2.64 3.69 16.79
CA ALA A 298 2.85 3.19 18.14
C ALA A 298 2.84 1.66 18.25
N GLY A 299 2.19 0.97 17.31
CA GLY A 299 2.15 -0.49 17.24
C GLY A 299 3.50 -1.12 16.86
N ILE A 300 4.39 -0.47 16.11
CA ILE A 300 5.72 -1.05 15.87
C ILE A 300 6.71 -0.76 17.01
N LEU A 301 6.45 0.27 17.82
CA LEU A 301 7.31 0.72 18.92
C LEU A 301 7.12 -0.10 20.20
N GLN A 302 7.25 -1.42 20.07
CA GLN A 302 7.15 -2.40 21.14
C GLN A 302 8.09 -3.59 20.88
N PRO A 303 8.35 -4.48 21.86
CA PRO A 303 9.16 -5.67 21.61
C PRO A 303 8.59 -6.54 20.49
N PRO A 304 9.44 -7.16 19.64
CA PRO A 304 10.90 -7.20 19.75
C PRO A 304 11.62 -5.99 19.13
N PHE A 305 10.93 -5.04 18.51
CA PHE A 305 11.57 -3.92 17.80
C PHE A 305 12.14 -2.88 18.76
N TYR A 306 11.39 -2.52 19.80
CA TYR A 306 11.75 -1.43 20.69
C TYR A 306 11.37 -1.69 22.15
N SER A 307 12.25 -1.30 23.07
CA SER A 307 11.94 -1.16 24.49
C SER A 307 12.85 -0.12 25.14
N ASN A 308 12.29 0.76 25.96
CA ASN A 308 13.05 1.69 26.80
C ASN A 308 14.01 0.97 27.76
N ALA A 309 13.70 -0.27 28.14
CA ALA A 309 14.51 -1.06 29.07
C ALA A 309 15.54 -1.96 28.37
N ALA A 310 15.52 -2.03 27.03
CA ALA A 310 16.45 -2.87 26.29
C ALA A 310 17.81 -2.19 26.12
N HIS A 311 18.87 -3.00 26.00
CA HIS A 311 20.20 -2.52 25.63
C HIS A 311 20.13 -1.80 24.26
N PRO A 312 20.86 -0.68 24.03
CA PRO A 312 20.81 0.06 22.77
C PRO A 312 20.98 -0.81 21.53
N ALA A 313 21.90 -1.78 21.56
CA ALA A 313 22.11 -2.74 20.48
C ALA A 313 20.83 -3.50 20.05
N ALA A 314 19.92 -3.82 20.98
CA ALA A 314 18.65 -4.46 20.64
C ALA A 314 17.68 -3.48 19.95
N ASN A 315 17.65 -2.22 20.39
CA ASN A 315 16.85 -1.19 19.74
C ASN A 315 17.38 -0.84 18.34
N PHE A 316 18.70 -0.70 18.16
CA PHE A 316 19.29 -0.50 16.83
C PHE A 316 19.10 -1.74 15.93
N GLY A 317 19.29 -2.96 16.44
CA GLY A 317 19.04 -4.18 15.68
C GLY A 317 17.57 -4.42 15.31
N GLY A 318 16.64 -3.89 16.12
CA GLY A 318 15.19 -3.93 15.88
C GLY A 318 14.70 -2.67 15.17
N ILE A 319 14.20 -1.70 15.93
CA ILE A 319 13.58 -0.49 15.38
C ILE A 319 14.57 0.39 14.61
N GLY A 320 15.85 0.42 14.96
CA GLY A 320 16.84 1.20 14.23
C GLY A 320 17.04 0.70 12.80
N MET A 321 17.05 -0.62 12.59
CA MET A 321 17.09 -1.19 11.24
C MET A 321 15.86 -0.76 10.43
N VAL A 322 14.67 -0.79 11.04
CA VAL A 322 13.42 -0.33 10.41
C VAL A 322 13.49 1.16 10.08
N MET A 323 14.01 2.00 10.99
CA MET A 323 14.19 3.43 10.75
C MET A 323 15.15 3.71 9.60
N GLY A 324 16.26 2.97 9.52
CA GLY A 324 17.18 3.06 8.40
C GLY A 324 16.58 2.54 7.09
N HIS A 325 15.72 1.53 7.15
CA HIS A 325 14.99 1.00 6.00
C HIS A 325 14.05 2.06 5.41
N GLU A 326 13.18 2.66 6.23
CA GLU A 326 12.29 3.74 5.79
C GLU A 326 13.06 4.97 5.29
N LEU A 327 14.21 5.29 5.89
CA LEU A 327 15.05 6.38 5.42
C LEU A 327 15.64 6.08 4.03
N THR A 328 16.03 4.83 3.81
CA THR A 328 16.61 4.39 2.54
C THR A 328 15.57 4.36 1.42
N HIS A 329 14.29 4.13 1.71
CA HIS A 329 13.21 4.29 0.71
C HIS A 329 13.16 5.70 0.10
N GLY A 330 13.66 6.73 0.79
CA GLY A 330 13.84 8.06 0.17
C GLY A 330 14.86 8.08 -0.98
N PHE A 331 15.67 7.06 -1.14
CA PHE A 331 16.81 7.00 -2.06
C PHE A 331 16.93 5.67 -2.82
N ASP A 332 15.91 4.80 -2.74
CA ASP A 332 15.85 3.55 -3.51
C ASP A 332 15.51 3.79 -5.00
N ASP A 333 15.20 2.74 -5.75
CA ASP A 333 14.93 2.84 -7.19
C ASP A 333 13.69 3.67 -7.54
N GLU A 334 12.73 3.80 -6.62
CA GLU A 334 11.52 4.62 -6.77
C GLU A 334 11.68 5.98 -6.10
N GLY A 335 12.01 6.00 -4.82
CA GLY A 335 12.05 7.20 -4.00
C GLY A 335 13.09 8.20 -4.47
N ARG A 336 14.21 7.77 -5.08
CA ARG A 336 15.17 8.69 -5.71
C ARG A 336 14.55 9.55 -6.80
N GLN A 337 13.43 9.15 -7.39
CA GLN A 337 12.75 9.90 -8.45
C GLN A 337 11.89 11.04 -7.91
N PHE A 338 11.79 11.19 -6.59
CA PHE A 338 11.07 12.27 -5.93
C PHE A 338 12.06 13.26 -5.33
N ASP A 339 11.86 14.55 -5.57
CA ASP A 339 12.69 15.60 -4.99
C ASP A 339 12.39 15.82 -3.49
N ALA A 340 13.07 16.79 -2.90
CA ALA A 340 12.95 17.12 -1.47
C ALA A 340 11.55 17.60 -1.03
N ASP A 341 10.70 18.01 -1.97
CA ASP A 341 9.34 18.48 -1.71
C ASP A 341 8.28 17.41 -2.04
N GLY A 342 8.72 16.25 -2.54
CA GLY A 342 7.90 15.11 -2.90
C GLY A 342 7.37 15.14 -4.33
N ASN A 343 7.98 15.92 -5.23
CA ASN A 343 7.58 15.96 -6.63
C ASN A 343 8.34 14.90 -7.44
N LEU A 344 7.62 14.14 -8.27
CA LEU A 344 8.23 13.22 -9.24
C LEU A 344 9.04 14.01 -10.27
N LYS A 345 10.37 13.97 -10.17
CA LYS A 345 11.30 14.79 -10.94
C LYS A 345 12.65 14.10 -11.04
N ASP A 346 13.28 14.16 -12.21
CA ASP A 346 14.69 13.76 -12.33
C ASP A 346 15.58 14.90 -11.82
N TRP A 347 16.31 14.64 -10.73
CA TRP A 347 17.18 15.61 -10.06
C TRP A 347 18.62 15.12 -9.94
N TRP A 348 18.96 13.97 -10.53
CA TRP A 348 20.31 13.41 -10.53
C TRP A 348 20.97 13.71 -11.88
N THR A 349 22.29 13.84 -11.89
CA THR A 349 23.02 13.87 -13.16
C THR A 349 22.90 12.52 -13.88
N LYS A 350 23.13 12.53 -15.20
CA LYS A 350 23.07 11.30 -16.01
C LYS A 350 24.09 10.26 -15.53
N GLU A 351 25.27 10.71 -15.14
CA GLU A 351 26.38 9.88 -14.68
C GLU A 351 26.05 9.22 -13.33
N THR A 352 25.54 9.99 -12.37
CA THR A 352 25.11 9.45 -11.07
C THR A 352 23.93 8.50 -11.23
N ASN A 353 22.96 8.82 -12.11
CA ASN A 353 21.86 7.91 -12.45
C ASN A 353 22.37 6.57 -13.01
N ALA A 354 23.28 6.61 -13.99
CA ALA A 354 23.83 5.38 -14.58
C ALA A 354 24.58 4.51 -13.57
N GLU A 355 25.33 5.14 -12.65
CA GLU A 355 26.07 4.43 -11.61
C GLU A 355 25.17 3.86 -10.52
N PHE A 356 24.07 4.55 -10.18
CA PHE A 356 23.02 4.00 -9.32
C PHE A 356 22.39 2.75 -9.94
N GLU A 357 21.93 2.84 -11.19
CA GLU A 357 21.30 1.72 -11.90
C GLU A 357 22.26 0.52 -11.96
N ARG A 358 23.56 0.76 -12.20
CA ARG A 358 24.58 -0.30 -12.18
C ARG A 358 24.63 -0.99 -10.82
N ARG A 359 24.61 -0.25 -9.71
CA ARG A 359 24.64 -0.79 -8.34
C ARG A 359 23.33 -1.49 -7.97
N ALA A 360 22.19 -0.89 -8.29
CA ALA A 360 20.87 -1.47 -8.09
C ALA A 360 20.75 -2.80 -8.85
N SER A 361 21.27 -2.89 -10.08
CA SER A 361 21.30 -4.14 -10.86
C SER A 361 22.11 -5.26 -10.20
N CYS A 362 23.09 -4.93 -9.35
CA CYS A 362 23.83 -5.93 -8.56
C CYS A 362 22.92 -6.55 -7.49
N VAL A 363 22.15 -5.71 -6.80
CA VAL A 363 21.16 -6.14 -5.80
C VAL A 363 20.06 -6.95 -6.46
N GLU A 364 19.52 -6.47 -7.59
CA GLU A 364 18.53 -7.20 -8.39
C GLU A 364 19.03 -8.63 -8.72
N LYS A 365 20.23 -8.74 -9.30
CA LYS A 365 20.83 -10.03 -9.67
C LYS A 365 21.10 -10.94 -8.47
N GLN A 366 21.51 -10.37 -7.33
CA GLN A 366 21.70 -11.13 -6.10
C GLN A 366 20.40 -11.80 -5.68
N PHE A 367 19.30 -11.05 -5.66
CA PHE A 367 18.01 -11.55 -5.20
C PHE A 367 17.33 -12.47 -6.23
N ASP A 368 17.51 -12.24 -7.54
CA ASP A 368 17.12 -13.19 -8.59
C ASP A 368 17.77 -14.57 -8.43
N GLY A 369 18.95 -14.62 -7.81
CA GLY A 369 19.65 -15.86 -7.49
C GLY A 369 19.00 -16.68 -6.37
N TYR A 370 18.08 -16.10 -5.59
CA TYR A 370 17.48 -16.77 -4.44
C TYR A 370 16.26 -17.62 -4.79
N LYS A 371 16.11 -18.71 -4.04
CA LYS A 371 14.89 -19.52 -3.98
C LYS A 371 14.42 -19.64 -2.54
N VAL A 372 13.15 -19.35 -2.29
CA VAL A 372 12.52 -19.47 -0.98
C VAL A 372 11.38 -20.46 -1.09
N LEU A 373 11.43 -21.54 -0.29
CA LEU A 373 10.43 -22.61 -0.32
C LEU A 373 10.19 -23.19 -1.75
N GLY A 374 11.23 -23.23 -2.58
CA GLY A 374 11.18 -23.74 -3.95
C GLY A 374 10.78 -22.72 -5.01
N GLU A 375 10.27 -21.56 -4.62
CA GLU A 375 9.89 -20.47 -5.54
C GLU A 375 11.07 -19.52 -5.75
N LYS A 376 11.26 -19.05 -6.99
CA LYS A 376 12.28 -18.04 -7.29
C LYS A 376 11.84 -16.68 -6.76
N VAL A 377 12.76 -15.95 -6.15
CA VAL A 377 12.58 -14.53 -5.86
C VAL A 377 12.68 -13.76 -7.17
N ASN A 378 11.84 -12.74 -7.32
CA ASN A 378 11.93 -11.79 -8.42
C ASN A 378 12.63 -10.53 -7.89
N GLY A 379 13.93 -10.45 -8.15
CA GLY A 379 14.81 -9.40 -7.66
C GLY A 379 14.44 -8.03 -8.18
N LYS A 380 13.83 -7.94 -9.38
CA LYS A 380 13.32 -6.67 -9.91
C LYS A 380 12.10 -6.19 -9.14
N LEU A 381 11.18 -7.10 -8.81
CA LEU A 381 9.98 -6.81 -8.05
C LEU A 381 10.28 -6.41 -6.60
N THR A 382 11.32 -7.00 -6.00
CA THR A 382 11.70 -6.72 -4.61
C THR A 382 12.81 -5.68 -4.46
N LEU A 383 13.25 -5.05 -5.55
CA LEU A 383 14.46 -4.23 -5.58
C LEU A 383 14.50 -3.11 -4.54
N GLY A 384 13.44 -2.29 -4.45
CA GLY A 384 13.38 -1.19 -3.48
C GLY A 384 13.46 -1.67 -2.04
N GLU A 385 12.72 -2.73 -1.70
CA GLU A 385 12.78 -3.37 -0.37
C GLU A 385 14.18 -3.91 -0.07
N ASN A 386 14.83 -4.56 -1.05
CA ASN A 386 16.17 -5.12 -0.86
C ASN A 386 17.22 -4.01 -0.65
N ILE A 387 17.10 -2.90 -1.39
CA ILE A 387 17.96 -1.73 -1.22
C ILE A 387 17.73 -1.13 0.18
N ALA A 388 16.46 -0.99 0.58
CA ALA A 388 16.07 -0.46 1.88
C ALA A 388 16.56 -1.33 3.04
N ASP A 389 16.44 -2.65 2.95
CA ASP A 389 16.97 -3.59 3.95
C ASP A 389 18.49 -3.49 4.09
N LEU A 390 19.21 -3.50 2.97
CA LEU A 390 20.67 -3.42 2.96
C LEU A 390 21.18 -2.06 3.46
N GLY A 391 20.48 -0.98 3.12
CA GLY A 391 20.77 0.37 3.62
C GLY A 391 20.46 0.48 5.11
N GLY A 392 19.27 0.06 5.52
CA GLY A 392 18.79 0.17 6.90
C GLY A 392 19.65 -0.57 7.91
N VAL A 393 20.07 -1.80 7.61
CA VAL A 393 20.99 -2.56 8.48
C VAL A 393 22.33 -1.83 8.62
N LYS A 394 22.88 -1.29 7.52
CA LYS A 394 24.17 -0.58 7.54
C LYS A 394 24.10 0.72 8.32
N LEU A 395 23.07 1.54 8.07
CA LEU A 395 22.85 2.81 8.76
C LEU A 395 22.64 2.58 10.26
N SER A 396 21.80 1.61 10.63
CA SER A 396 21.54 1.29 12.03
C SER A 396 22.79 0.78 12.75
N PHE A 397 23.59 -0.07 12.09
CA PHE A 397 24.83 -0.57 12.68
C PHE A 397 25.87 0.54 12.85
N ALA A 398 26.02 1.45 11.88
CA ALA A 398 26.91 2.60 12.00
C ALA A 398 26.48 3.50 13.17
N ALA A 399 25.19 3.79 13.26
CA ALA A 399 24.64 4.64 14.32
C ALA A 399 24.84 4.01 15.71
N LEU A 400 24.72 2.68 15.83
CA LEU A 400 25.05 1.98 17.06
C LEU A 400 26.52 2.15 17.47
N VAL A 401 27.44 2.10 16.50
CA VAL A 401 28.89 2.23 16.76
C VAL A 401 29.24 3.65 17.19
N GLU A 402 28.59 4.69 16.64
CA GLU A 402 28.79 6.07 17.08
C GLU A 402 28.09 6.36 18.43
N TYR A 403 26.97 5.69 18.70
CA TYR A 403 26.20 5.83 19.94
C TYR A 403 26.90 5.23 21.17
N ALA A 404 27.73 4.20 20.98
CA ALA A 404 28.44 3.46 22.03
C ALA A 404 29.78 4.13 22.38
#